data_AF-A0A928PXS9-F1
#
_entry.id   AF-A0A928PXS9-F1
#
_cell.length_a   1.000
_cell.length_b   1.000
_cell.length_c   1.000
_cell.angle_alpha   90.00
_cell.angle_beta   90.00
_cell.angle_gamma   90.00
#
_symmetry.space_group_name_H-M   'P 1'
#
loop_
_entity.id
_entity.type
_entity.pdbx_description
1 polymer ?
#
loop_
_entity_poly.entity_id
_entity_poly.type
_entity_poly.pdbx_seq_one_letter_code
_entity_poly.pdbx_strand_id
1 'polypeptide(L)'
;MIYSIADFLVEYSPRYERLMSRSEKYLAENQNLTPEISLSVSEEEIDEHLIKYVATRDLAEYVLMGAKFYKEILGKDAFFLHSSAVAVDGSGFAFTGPCGAGKSTHSALWRQYFGTKAIAINDDKPVVKFIDGKAFVCGTPFSGKNDINANISVPLKGICVMNQAPENSISRLQSSEAMTVIMEQTLRPEEPEKIMALLDVLDKTLSQVPVYKLNCTKSFEAVELCYNTLSGKPKLT
;
A
#
# COMPACT_ATOMS: atom_id res chain seq x y z
N MET A 1 2.05 9.53 -20.97
CA MET A 1 3.21 10.03 -20.19
C MET A 1 3.80 8.86 -19.44
N ILE A 2 5.09 8.90 -19.12
CA ILE A 2 5.78 7.88 -18.32
C ILE A 2 5.87 8.36 -16.87
N TYR A 3 5.48 7.48 -15.95
CA TYR A 3 5.53 7.68 -14.52
C TYR A 3 6.44 6.63 -13.89
N SER A 4 7.21 7.01 -12.87
CA SER A 4 7.91 6.08 -11.98
C SER A 4 7.03 5.81 -10.76
N ILE A 5 6.33 4.67 -10.75
CA ILE A 5 5.41 4.26 -9.67
C ILE A 5 5.97 3.00 -9.02
N ALA A 6 6.33 3.07 -7.74
CA ALA A 6 6.98 1.97 -7.02
C ALA A 6 8.21 1.40 -7.79
N ASP A 7 8.98 2.32 -8.37
CA ASP A 7 10.16 2.05 -9.21
C ASP A 7 9.85 1.22 -10.48
N PHE A 8 8.59 1.22 -10.95
CA PHE A 8 8.21 0.73 -12.27
C PHE A 8 7.99 1.91 -13.21
N LEU A 9 8.48 1.80 -14.45
CA LEU A 9 8.16 2.72 -15.52
C LEU A 9 6.78 2.38 -16.10
N VAL A 10 5.78 3.18 -15.74
CA VAL A 10 4.38 3.00 -16.12
C VAL A 10 3.97 4.07 -17.10
N GLU A 11 3.54 3.67 -18.29
CA GLU A 11 2.95 4.57 -19.28
C GLU A 11 1.43 4.59 -19.17
N TYR A 12 0.85 5.77 -19.00
CA TYR A 12 -0.59 6.02 -19.15
C TYR A 12 -0.87 7.51 -19.37
N SER A 13 -2.13 7.83 -19.66
CA SER A 13 -2.58 9.21 -19.88
C SER A 13 -3.88 9.44 -19.11
N PRO A 14 -3.82 10.01 -17.89
CA PRO A 14 -5.00 10.38 -17.11
C PRO A 14 -5.89 11.36 -17.88
N ARG A 15 -7.20 11.12 -17.94
CA ARG A 15 -8.17 12.04 -18.56
C ARG A 15 -8.77 13.01 -17.54
N TYR A 16 -8.87 12.62 -16.28
CA TYR A 16 -9.53 13.40 -15.24
C TYR A 16 -8.58 13.87 -14.13
N GLU A 17 -8.94 15.02 -13.54
CA GLU A 17 -8.16 15.74 -12.53
C GLU A 17 -7.70 14.87 -11.36
N ARG A 18 -8.57 13.96 -10.88
CA ARG A 18 -8.26 13.09 -9.74
C ARG A 18 -7.02 12.24 -9.97
N LEU A 19 -6.92 11.55 -11.09
CA LEU A 19 -5.77 10.70 -11.37
C LEU A 19 -4.59 11.55 -11.84
N MET A 20 -4.85 12.62 -12.60
CA MET A 20 -3.83 13.54 -13.11
C MET A 20 -3.01 14.15 -11.97
N SER A 21 -3.63 14.92 -11.07
CA SER A 21 -2.98 15.60 -9.95
C SER A 21 -2.21 14.64 -9.03
N ARG A 22 -2.79 13.46 -8.76
CA ARG A 22 -2.15 12.44 -7.91
C ARG A 22 -0.93 11.80 -8.56
N SER A 23 -0.90 11.74 -9.89
CA SER A 23 0.19 11.15 -10.66
C SER A 23 1.36 12.13 -10.86
N GLU A 24 1.19 13.43 -10.63
CA GLU A 24 2.23 14.45 -10.85
C GLU A 24 3.53 14.14 -10.08
N LYS A 25 3.40 13.71 -8.81
CA LYS A 25 4.52 13.33 -7.94
C LYS A 25 5.31 12.11 -8.45
N TYR A 26 4.73 11.38 -9.41
CA TYR A 26 5.27 10.16 -9.97
C TYR A 26 5.76 10.36 -11.40
N LEU A 27 5.71 11.56 -11.98
CA LEU A 27 6.17 11.78 -13.35
C LEU A 27 7.66 11.42 -13.46
N ALA A 28 8.01 10.57 -14.44
CA ALA A 28 9.41 10.22 -14.66
C ALA A 28 10.17 11.43 -15.21
N GLU A 29 11.39 11.68 -14.69
CA GLU A 29 12.23 12.79 -15.15
C GLU A 29 12.56 12.68 -16.65
N ASN A 30 12.73 11.47 -17.15
CA ASN A 30 12.97 11.19 -18.56
C ASN A 30 11.74 10.53 -19.21
N GLN A 31 11.11 11.21 -20.16
CA GLN A 31 9.93 10.73 -20.89
C GLN A 31 10.25 9.87 -22.13
N ASN A 32 11.54 9.66 -22.45
CA ASN A 32 11.96 8.83 -23.58
C ASN A 32 12.32 7.39 -23.18
N LEU A 33 12.02 7.00 -21.94
CA LEU A 33 12.29 5.65 -21.46
C LEU A 33 11.32 4.63 -22.09
N THR A 34 11.70 3.36 -22.10
CA THR A 34 10.78 2.27 -22.48
C THR A 34 9.93 1.90 -21.26
N PRO A 35 8.59 1.93 -21.35
CA PRO A 35 7.75 1.54 -20.23
C PRO A 35 7.83 0.03 -19.98
N GLU A 36 7.80 -0.35 -18.70
CA GLU A 36 7.67 -1.74 -18.26
C GLU A 36 6.20 -2.18 -18.23
N ILE A 37 5.30 -1.21 -18.07
CA ILE A 37 3.85 -1.40 -17.98
C ILE A 37 3.19 -0.28 -18.78
N SER A 38 2.34 -0.61 -19.74
CA SER A 38 1.49 0.36 -20.43
C SER A 38 0.03 0.11 -20.05
N LEU A 39 -0.64 1.13 -19.54
CA LEU A 39 -2.02 1.06 -19.06
C LEU A 39 -2.92 1.98 -19.87
N SER A 40 -4.12 1.51 -20.16
CA SER A 40 -5.19 2.31 -20.75
C SER A 40 -6.53 1.91 -20.16
N VAL A 41 -7.43 2.87 -20.03
CA VAL A 41 -8.84 2.64 -19.69
C VAL A 41 -9.67 3.26 -20.81
N SER A 42 -10.59 2.51 -21.40
CA SER A 42 -11.46 3.04 -22.46
C SER A 42 -12.61 3.90 -21.88
N GLU A 43 -13.36 4.58 -22.75
CA GLU A 43 -14.64 5.22 -22.35
C GLU A 43 -15.70 4.17 -22.00
N GLU A 44 -15.76 3.07 -22.76
CA GLU A 44 -16.69 1.96 -22.54
C GLU A 44 -16.48 1.31 -21.16
N GLU A 45 -15.22 1.07 -20.76
CA GLU A 45 -14.90 0.55 -19.43
C GLU A 45 -15.37 1.50 -18.31
N ILE A 46 -15.29 2.82 -18.53
CA ILE A 46 -15.81 3.81 -17.57
C ILE A 46 -17.33 3.74 -17.51
N ASP A 47 -18.01 3.74 -18.65
CA ASP A 47 -19.47 3.71 -18.71
C ASP A 47 -20.04 2.45 -18.08
N GLU A 48 -19.44 1.29 -18.34
CA GLU A 48 -19.78 0.03 -17.66
C GLU A 48 -19.61 0.13 -16.13
N HIS A 49 -18.53 0.76 -15.67
CA HIS A 49 -18.28 0.94 -14.25
C HIS A 49 -19.34 1.83 -13.59
N LEU A 50 -19.77 2.89 -14.28
CA LEU A 50 -20.82 3.81 -13.81
C LEU A 50 -22.21 3.15 -13.75
N ILE A 51 -22.49 2.20 -14.64
CA ILE A 51 -23.74 1.42 -14.59
C ILE A 51 -23.75 0.50 -13.36
N LYS A 52 -22.60 -0.12 -13.05
CA LYS A 52 -22.48 -1.08 -11.94
C LYS A 52 -22.36 -0.40 -10.57
N TYR A 53 -21.78 0.79 -10.51
CA TYR A 53 -21.46 1.48 -9.27
C TYR A 53 -21.83 2.96 -9.35
N VAL A 54 -22.46 3.49 -8.29
CA VAL A 54 -22.71 4.93 -8.17
C VAL A 54 -21.38 5.65 -7.93
N ALA A 55 -20.75 6.09 -9.02
CA ALA A 55 -19.46 6.76 -9.04
C ALA A 55 -19.48 7.93 -10.03
N THR A 56 -18.45 8.76 -9.96
CA THR A 56 -18.17 9.82 -10.95
C THR A 56 -17.16 9.30 -11.97
N ARG A 57 -17.11 9.89 -13.17
CA ARG A 57 -16.17 9.48 -14.24
C ARG A 57 -14.69 9.54 -13.79
N ASP A 58 -14.32 10.57 -13.03
CA ASP A 58 -12.97 10.73 -12.47
C ASP A 58 -12.64 9.62 -11.46
N LEU A 59 -13.62 9.17 -10.67
CA LEU A 59 -13.45 8.07 -9.73
C LEU A 59 -13.36 6.73 -10.47
N ALA A 60 -14.18 6.53 -11.50
CA ALA A 60 -14.17 5.33 -12.32
C ALA A 60 -12.80 5.13 -13.01
N GLU A 61 -12.26 6.17 -13.67
CA GLU A 61 -10.92 6.12 -14.27
C GLU A 61 -9.86 5.75 -13.22
N TYR A 62 -9.88 6.43 -12.08
CA TYR A 62 -8.92 6.21 -11.00
C TYR A 62 -8.95 4.77 -10.46
N VAL A 63 -10.15 4.21 -10.26
CA VAL A 63 -10.33 2.84 -9.76
C VAL A 63 -9.89 1.82 -10.79
N LEU A 64 -10.31 1.98 -12.05
CA LEU A 64 -9.99 1.07 -13.14
C LEU A 64 -8.49 1.07 -13.44
N MET A 65 -7.87 2.24 -13.51
CA MET A 65 -6.43 2.36 -13.74
C MET A 65 -5.64 1.68 -12.62
N GLY A 66 -6.03 1.91 -11.36
CA GLY A 66 -5.43 1.23 -10.22
C GLY A 66 -5.57 -0.29 -10.30
N ALA A 67 -6.77 -0.78 -10.59
CA ALA A 67 -7.03 -2.22 -10.74
C ALA A 67 -6.14 -2.85 -11.82
N LYS A 68 -5.98 -2.19 -12.98
CA LYS A 68 -5.07 -2.66 -14.04
C LYS A 68 -3.62 -2.64 -13.59
N PHE A 69 -3.16 -1.55 -12.97
CA PHE A 69 -1.80 -1.45 -12.44
C PHE A 69 -1.48 -2.60 -11.47
N TYR A 70 -2.34 -2.86 -10.48
CA TYR A 70 -2.12 -3.93 -9.51
C TYR A 70 -2.08 -5.32 -10.13
N LYS A 71 -2.83 -5.51 -11.22
CA LYS A 71 -2.83 -6.76 -11.96
C LYS A 71 -1.53 -6.95 -12.76
N GLU A 72 -0.93 -5.87 -13.28
CA GLU A 72 0.29 -5.91 -14.11
C GLU A 72 1.59 -6.01 -13.30
N ILE A 73 1.58 -5.59 -12.04
CA ILE A 73 2.73 -5.78 -11.13
C ILE A 73 2.82 -7.22 -10.60
N LEU A 74 1.75 -8.02 -10.70
CA LEU A 74 1.80 -9.46 -10.41
C LEU A 74 2.72 -10.14 -11.43
N GLY A 75 3.71 -10.88 -10.94
CA GLY A 75 4.79 -11.45 -11.75
C GLY A 75 6.04 -10.54 -11.84
N LYS A 76 6.03 -9.38 -11.18
CA LYS A 76 7.19 -8.48 -11.02
C LYS A 76 7.67 -8.40 -9.57
N ASP A 77 7.52 -9.48 -8.81
CA ASP A 77 7.82 -9.57 -7.38
C ASP A 77 7.22 -8.41 -6.57
N ALA A 78 5.99 -8.02 -6.92
CA ALA A 78 5.25 -6.95 -6.25
C ALA A 78 3.76 -7.26 -6.14
N PHE A 79 3.13 -6.71 -5.09
CA PHE A 79 1.69 -6.73 -4.89
C PHE A 79 1.27 -5.44 -4.19
N PHE A 80 0.02 -5.00 -4.35
CA PHE A 80 -0.49 -3.93 -3.50
C PHE A 80 -1.02 -4.50 -2.19
N LEU A 81 -0.92 -3.73 -1.12
CA LEU A 81 -1.52 -4.04 0.18
C LEU A 81 -2.51 -2.94 0.54
N HIS A 82 -3.77 -3.29 0.76
CA HIS A 82 -4.79 -2.40 1.29
C HIS A 82 -4.41 -1.98 2.72
N SER A 83 -3.72 -0.85 2.83
CA SER A 83 -3.05 -0.42 4.04
C SER A 83 -2.71 1.06 4.01
N SER A 84 -2.55 1.62 5.21
CA SER A 84 -1.86 2.90 5.38
C SER A 84 -0.40 2.62 5.73
N ALA A 85 0.55 3.23 5.03
CA ALA A 85 1.97 3.04 5.24
C ALA A 85 2.67 4.35 5.61
N VAL A 86 3.57 4.27 6.60
CA VAL A 86 4.35 5.41 7.10
C VAL A 86 5.83 5.02 7.13
N ALA A 87 6.70 5.94 6.69
CA ALA A 87 8.14 5.85 6.88
C ALA A 87 8.55 6.63 8.13
N VAL A 88 9.33 6.02 9.01
CA VAL A 88 9.99 6.67 10.15
C VAL A 88 11.44 6.23 10.18
N ASP A 89 12.39 7.18 10.29
CA ASP A 89 13.83 6.93 10.30
C ASP A 89 14.30 6.03 9.13
N GLY A 90 13.76 6.27 7.92
CA GLY A 90 14.11 5.51 6.72
C GLY A 90 13.55 4.08 6.64
N SER A 91 12.67 3.68 7.57
CA SER A 91 12.02 2.37 7.60
C SER A 91 10.50 2.50 7.44
N GLY A 92 9.90 1.63 6.64
CA GLY A 92 8.46 1.59 6.39
C GLY A 92 7.70 0.66 7.34
N PHE A 93 6.49 1.08 7.69
CA PHE A 93 5.55 0.33 8.53
C PHE A 93 4.17 0.38 7.87
N ALA A 94 3.52 -0.77 7.70
CA ALA A 94 2.21 -0.85 7.06
C ALA A 94 1.13 -1.26 8.06
N PHE A 95 0.00 -0.54 8.05
CA PHE A 95 -1.17 -0.80 8.89
C PHE A 95 -2.31 -1.29 8.01
N THR A 96 -2.69 -2.56 8.16
CA THR A 96 -3.70 -3.24 7.35
C THR A 96 -4.85 -3.76 8.21
N GLY A 97 -5.92 -4.24 7.58
CA GLY A 97 -7.12 -4.73 8.25
C GLY A 97 -8.41 -4.23 7.57
N PRO A 98 -9.58 -4.71 8.03
CA PRO A 98 -10.85 -4.43 7.40
C PRO A 98 -11.17 -2.92 7.33
N CYS A 99 -12.11 -2.55 6.46
CA CYS A 99 -12.61 -1.19 6.43
C CYS A 99 -13.12 -0.79 7.83
N GLY A 100 -12.78 0.42 8.29
CA GLY A 100 -13.13 0.88 9.64
C GLY A 100 -12.19 0.40 10.76
N ALA A 101 -11.22 -0.48 10.50
CA ALA A 101 -10.26 -0.95 11.53
C ALA A 101 -9.36 0.16 12.11
N GLY A 102 -9.29 1.32 11.46
CA GLY A 102 -8.54 2.49 11.96
C GLY A 102 -7.16 2.68 11.34
N LYS A 103 -6.86 2.08 10.18
CA LYS A 103 -5.58 2.19 9.44
C LYS A 103 -5.11 3.65 9.27
N SER A 104 -5.93 4.48 8.61
CA SER A 104 -5.64 5.91 8.38
C SER A 104 -5.61 6.73 9.66
N THR A 105 -6.41 6.35 10.66
CA THR A 105 -6.40 7.00 11.98
C THR A 105 -5.06 6.75 12.66
N HIS A 106 -4.57 5.51 12.63
CA HIS A 106 -3.30 5.14 13.26
C HIS A 106 -2.11 5.75 12.52
N SER A 107 -2.11 5.75 11.17
CA SER A 107 -1.07 6.42 10.38
C SER A 107 -1.04 7.94 10.65
N ALA A 108 -2.19 8.57 10.87
CA ALA A 108 -2.27 9.98 11.27
C ALA A 108 -1.70 10.20 12.68
N LEU A 109 -1.97 9.32 13.65
CA LEU A 109 -1.36 9.38 14.98
C LEU A 109 0.17 9.26 14.92
N TRP A 110 0.70 8.36 14.09
CA TRP A 110 2.15 8.26 13.86
C TRP A 110 2.75 9.57 13.36
N ARG A 111 2.10 10.25 12.40
CA ARG A 111 2.57 11.55 11.90
C ARG A 111 2.50 12.65 12.97
N GLN A 112 1.50 12.63 13.83
CA GLN A 112 1.41 13.58 14.94
C GLN A 112 2.51 13.32 15.99
N TYR A 113 2.74 12.04 16.33
CA TYR A 113 3.70 11.64 17.35
C TYR A 113 5.16 11.87 16.92
N PHE A 114 5.53 11.44 15.71
CA PHE A 114 6.91 11.56 15.21
C PHE A 114 7.19 12.88 14.49
N GLY A 115 6.16 13.69 14.21
CA GLY A 115 6.30 14.96 13.50
C GLY A 115 6.98 14.82 12.15
N THR A 116 8.00 15.64 11.91
CA THR A 116 8.75 15.69 10.64
C THR A 116 9.53 14.40 10.32
N LYS A 117 9.71 13.50 11.30
CA LYS A 117 10.36 12.19 11.06
C LYS A 117 9.43 11.20 10.36
N ALA A 118 8.12 11.42 10.40
CA ALA A 118 7.14 10.52 9.81
C ALA A 118 6.66 11.04 8.45
N ILE A 119 6.82 10.22 7.41
CA ILE A 119 6.33 10.50 6.05
C ILE A 119 5.23 9.50 5.73
N ALA A 120 4.04 9.97 5.34
CA ALA A 120 3.01 9.06 4.84
C ALA A 120 3.37 8.61 3.42
N ILE A 121 3.63 7.31 3.26
CA ILE A 121 4.01 6.69 2.00
C ILE A 121 2.77 6.59 1.10
N ASN A 122 1.69 6.00 1.63
CA ASN A 122 0.39 5.89 0.97
C ASN A 122 -0.68 5.51 2.01
N ASP A 123 -1.88 6.06 1.93
CA ASP A 123 -2.95 5.81 2.92
C ASP A 123 -4.04 4.80 2.49
N ASP A 124 -3.89 4.11 1.35
CA ASP A 124 -4.87 3.13 0.86
C ASP A 124 -4.23 1.92 0.17
N LYS A 125 -3.43 2.13 -0.89
CA LYS A 125 -2.88 1.05 -1.72
C LYS A 125 -1.39 1.29 -2.02
N PRO A 126 -0.51 1.29 -0.99
CA PRO A 126 0.92 1.13 -1.21
C PRO A 126 1.20 -0.19 -1.95
N VAL A 127 2.32 -0.21 -2.67
CA VAL A 127 2.89 -1.44 -3.22
C VAL A 127 3.92 -1.98 -2.25
N VAL A 128 3.91 -3.30 -2.05
CA VAL A 128 5.01 -4.03 -1.42
C VAL A 128 5.77 -4.74 -2.54
N LYS A 129 7.07 -4.46 -2.63
CA LYS A 129 7.97 -4.98 -3.68
C LYS A 129 9.10 -5.76 -3.02
N PHE A 130 9.41 -6.92 -3.55
CA PHE A 130 10.51 -7.77 -3.09
C PHE A 130 11.68 -7.64 -4.05
N ILE A 131 12.83 -7.18 -3.55
CA ILE A 131 14.03 -6.92 -4.35
C ILE A 131 15.23 -7.47 -3.56
N ASP A 132 16.02 -8.33 -4.19
CA ASP A 132 17.29 -8.85 -3.65
C ASP A 132 17.19 -9.36 -2.20
N GLY A 133 16.13 -10.14 -1.91
CA GLY A 133 15.92 -10.74 -0.59
C GLY A 133 15.29 -9.80 0.45
N LYS A 134 14.85 -8.60 0.08
CA LYS A 134 14.27 -7.61 0.99
C LYS A 134 12.93 -7.10 0.47
N ALA A 135 11.99 -6.93 1.38
CA ALA A 135 10.72 -6.28 1.07
C ALA A 135 10.82 -4.76 1.28
N PHE A 136 10.23 -4.01 0.36
CA PHE A 136 10.09 -2.56 0.37
C PHE A 136 8.62 -2.21 0.31
N VAL A 137 8.25 -1.08 0.92
CA VAL A 137 6.93 -0.48 0.78
C VAL A 137 7.06 0.84 0.02
N CYS A 138 6.23 1.01 -0.99
CA CYS A 138 6.36 2.04 -2.00
C CYS A 138 5.06 2.86 -2.10
N GLY A 139 5.24 4.16 -2.30
CA GLY A 139 4.14 5.07 -2.62
C GLY A 139 3.51 4.75 -3.98
N THR A 140 2.25 5.11 -4.13
CA THR A 140 1.52 5.03 -5.40
C THR A 140 0.57 6.24 -5.52
N PRO A 141 0.17 6.64 -6.73
CA PRO A 141 -0.87 7.66 -6.90
C PRO A 141 -2.25 7.20 -6.40
N PHE A 142 -2.38 5.93 -6.05
CA PHE A 142 -3.62 5.32 -5.59
C PHE A 142 -3.72 5.33 -4.06
N SER A 143 -4.04 6.48 -3.49
CA SER A 143 -4.06 6.71 -2.04
C SER A 143 -5.45 7.05 -1.46
N GLY A 144 -6.48 6.38 -1.95
CA GLY A 144 -7.85 6.47 -1.40
C GLY A 144 -8.46 7.87 -1.45
N LYS A 145 -9.11 8.28 -0.35
CA LYS A 145 -9.94 9.49 -0.32
C LYS A 145 -9.13 10.80 -0.27
N ASN A 146 -8.08 10.85 0.54
CA ASN A 146 -7.49 12.12 1.00
C ASN A 146 -6.19 12.53 0.28
N ASP A 147 -5.81 11.87 -0.83
CA ASP A 147 -4.54 12.10 -1.55
C ASP A 147 -3.28 12.17 -0.64
N ILE A 148 -3.19 11.23 0.30
CA ILE A 148 -2.05 11.14 1.21
C ILE A 148 -1.09 10.09 0.66
N ASN A 149 -0.06 10.54 -0.05
CA ASN A 149 1.02 9.71 -0.56
C ASN A 149 2.30 10.52 -0.82
N ALA A 150 3.42 9.81 -0.90
CA ALA A 150 4.72 10.32 -1.30
C ALA A 150 5.40 9.29 -2.20
N ASN A 151 6.04 9.75 -3.28
CA ASN A 151 6.80 8.88 -4.19
C ASN A 151 8.15 8.49 -3.57
N ILE A 152 8.11 7.59 -2.59
CA ILE A 152 9.28 7.03 -1.92
C ILE A 152 9.14 5.53 -1.79
N SER A 153 10.29 4.85 -1.77
CA SER A 153 10.43 3.41 -1.52
C SER A 153 11.36 3.22 -0.33
N VAL A 154 10.90 2.51 0.72
CA VAL A 154 11.71 2.25 1.92
C VAL A 154 11.60 0.80 2.37
N PRO A 155 12.62 0.21 3.02
CA PRO A 155 12.55 -1.14 3.54
C PRO A 155 11.36 -1.32 4.49
N LEU A 156 10.56 -2.36 4.28
CA LEU A 156 9.41 -2.68 5.12
C LEU A 156 9.86 -3.46 6.35
N LYS A 157 9.63 -2.92 7.55
CA LYS A 157 10.04 -3.55 8.82
C LYS A 157 8.98 -4.43 9.45
N GLY A 158 7.72 -4.16 9.20
CA GLY A 158 6.62 -4.95 9.74
C GLY A 158 5.28 -4.51 9.20
N ILE A 159 4.33 -5.45 9.26
CA ILE A 159 2.94 -5.20 8.92
C ILE A 159 2.12 -5.38 10.20
N CYS A 160 1.20 -4.46 10.46
CA CYS A 160 0.32 -4.50 11.62
C CYS A 160 -1.14 -4.60 11.19
N VAL A 161 -1.79 -5.70 11.58
CA VAL A 161 -3.22 -5.93 11.41
C VAL A 161 -3.94 -5.22 12.55
N MET A 162 -4.68 -4.18 12.20
CA MET A 162 -5.35 -3.30 13.13
C MET A 162 -6.63 -3.93 13.67
N ASN A 163 -6.81 -3.87 14.99
CA ASN A 163 -8.04 -4.21 15.67
C ASN A 163 -8.35 -3.15 16.73
N GLN A 164 -9.57 -2.64 16.77
CA GLN A 164 -9.97 -1.70 17.83
C GLN A 164 -10.25 -2.46 19.12
N ALA A 165 -9.71 -1.97 20.23
CA ALA A 165 -9.86 -2.59 21.54
C ALA A 165 -9.83 -1.52 22.65
N PRO A 166 -10.38 -1.82 23.84
CA PRO A 166 -10.29 -0.92 24.99
C PRO A 166 -8.87 -0.79 25.55
N GLU A 167 -7.98 -1.74 25.26
CA GLU A 167 -6.61 -1.77 25.76
C GLU A 167 -5.60 -2.08 24.64
N ASN A 168 -4.41 -1.49 24.77
CA ASN A 168 -3.32 -1.66 23.82
C ASN A 168 -2.61 -3.00 24.06
N SER A 169 -2.59 -3.87 23.05
CA SER A 169 -1.77 -5.08 23.06
C SER A 169 -1.33 -5.44 21.65
N ILE A 170 -0.13 -6.01 21.53
CA ILE A 170 0.44 -6.42 20.25
C ILE A 170 0.98 -7.84 20.37
N SER A 171 0.65 -8.69 19.40
CA SER A 171 1.13 -10.06 19.32
C SER A 171 1.55 -10.40 17.91
N ARG A 172 2.58 -11.24 17.76
CA ARG A 172 3.01 -11.73 16.46
C ARG A 172 2.02 -12.78 15.96
N LEU A 173 1.60 -12.67 14.70
CA LEU A 173 0.78 -13.69 14.05
C LEU A 173 1.64 -14.88 13.63
N GLN A 174 1.04 -16.07 13.63
CA GLN A 174 1.64 -17.25 13.01
C GLN A 174 1.67 -17.09 11.49
N SER A 175 2.58 -17.76 10.80
CA SER A 175 2.75 -17.61 9.35
C SER A 175 1.47 -17.90 8.56
N SER A 176 0.70 -18.93 8.95
CA SER A 176 -0.57 -19.29 8.30
C SER A 176 -1.66 -18.22 8.51
N GLU A 177 -1.75 -17.65 9.70
CA GLU A 177 -2.68 -16.56 10.02
C GLU A 177 -2.30 -15.29 9.26
N ALA A 178 -0.99 -14.97 9.23
CA ALA A 178 -0.46 -13.84 8.48
C ALA A 178 -0.79 -13.96 6.99
N MET A 179 -0.53 -15.12 6.38
CA MET A 179 -0.88 -15.38 4.97
C MET A 179 -2.37 -15.15 4.71
N THR A 180 -3.23 -15.73 5.55
CA THR A 180 -4.69 -15.59 5.41
C THR A 180 -5.13 -14.14 5.46
N VAL A 181 -4.68 -13.39 6.47
CA VAL A 181 -5.07 -11.99 6.63
C VAL A 181 -4.54 -11.12 5.50
N ILE A 182 -3.29 -11.30 5.08
CA ILE A 182 -2.69 -10.49 4.00
C ILE A 182 -3.35 -10.77 2.65
N MET A 183 -3.71 -12.03 2.36
CA MET A 183 -4.48 -12.39 1.16
C MET A 183 -5.86 -11.72 1.10
N GLU A 184 -6.49 -11.43 2.24
CA GLU A 184 -7.74 -10.67 2.30
C GLU A 184 -7.55 -9.16 2.07
N GLN A 185 -6.32 -8.67 2.17
CA GLN A 185 -5.97 -7.26 2.05
C GLN A 185 -5.22 -6.95 0.75
N THR A 186 -5.34 -7.79 -0.27
CA THR A 186 -4.80 -7.55 -1.62
C THR A 186 -5.82 -7.98 -2.69
N LEU A 187 -5.49 -7.88 -3.98
CA LEU A 187 -6.41 -8.36 -5.02
C LEU A 187 -6.50 -9.89 -4.99
N ARG A 188 -7.63 -10.40 -5.47
CA ARG A 188 -7.81 -11.81 -5.78
C ARG A 188 -7.85 -11.94 -7.30
N PRO A 189 -6.72 -12.27 -7.95
CA PRO A 189 -6.72 -12.46 -9.40
C PRO A 189 -7.52 -13.71 -9.76
N GLU A 190 -8.09 -13.71 -10.97
CA GLU A 190 -8.83 -14.86 -11.50
C GLU A 190 -7.90 -15.79 -12.30
N GLU A 191 -6.80 -15.25 -12.85
CA GLU A 191 -5.87 -16.02 -13.66
C GLU A 191 -4.95 -16.89 -12.78
N PRO A 192 -4.86 -18.22 -13.04
CA PRO A 192 -3.99 -19.11 -12.27
C PRO A 192 -2.54 -18.65 -12.18
N GLU A 193 -2.00 -18.11 -13.27
CA GLU A 193 -0.63 -17.57 -13.33
C GLU A 193 -0.43 -16.39 -12.39
N LYS A 194 -1.40 -15.47 -12.32
CA LYS A 194 -1.36 -14.32 -11.42
C LYS A 194 -1.62 -14.70 -9.97
N ILE A 195 -2.43 -15.74 -9.72
CA ILE A 195 -2.60 -16.33 -8.39
C ILE A 195 -1.26 -16.91 -7.89
N MET A 196 -0.57 -17.69 -8.71
CA MET A 196 0.75 -18.24 -8.35
C MET A 196 1.76 -17.12 -8.09
N ALA A 197 1.84 -16.13 -8.98
CA ALA A 197 2.75 -15.00 -8.80
C ALA A 197 2.47 -14.19 -7.52
N LEU A 198 1.19 -14.04 -7.14
CA LEU A 198 0.80 -13.41 -5.88
C LEU A 198 1.25 -14.25 -4.69
N LEU A 199 1.00 -15.56 -4.69
CA LEU A 199 1.41 -16.45 -3.60
C LEU A 199 2.93 -16.47 -3.42
N ASP A 200 3.69 -16.47 -4.52
CA ASP A 200 5.15 -16.45 -4.50
C ASP A 200 5.70 -15.17 -3.85
N VAL A 201 5.19 -13.99 -4.23
CA VAL A 201 5.65 -12.72 -3.63
C VAL A 201 5.19 -12.59 -2.18
N LEU A 202 4.01 -13.11 -1.82
CA LEU A 202 3.54 -13.14 -0.44
C LEU A 202 4.45 -14.02 0.43
N ASP A 203 4.80 -15.22 -0.02
CA ASP A 203 5.70 -16.11 0.69
C ASP A 203 7.09 -15.47 0.91
N LYS A 204 7.69 -14.94 -0.17
CA LYS A 204 8.95 -14.16 -0.11
C LYS A 204 8.87 -13.04 0.91
N THR A 205 7.80 -12.24 0.88
CA THR A 205 7.60 -11.10 1.78
C THR A 205 7.43 -11.54 3.23
N LEU A 206 6.54 -12.50 3.50
CA LEU A 206 6.19 -12.94 4.86
C LEU A 206 7.30 -13.76 5.51
N SER A 207 8.22 -14.33 4.72
CA SER A 207 9.45 -14.94 5.25
C SER A 207 10.40 -13.92 5.89
N GLN A 208 10.36 -12.65 5.45
CA GLN A 208 11.26 -11.58 5.89
C GLN A 208 10.58 -10.57 6.82
N VAL A 209 9.30 -10.29 6.57
CA VAL A 209 8.56 -9.22 7.24
C VAL A 209 7.61 -9.81 8.27
N PRO A 210 7.81 -9.57 9.58
CA PRO A 210 6.89 -10.05 10.59
C PRO A 210 5.55 -9.32 10.52
N VAL A 211 4.47 -10.09 10.71
CA VAL A 211 3.11 -9.56 10.82
C VAL A 211 2.64 -9.64 12.27
N TYR A 212 2.10 -8.54 12.76
CA TYR A 212 1.57 -8.41 14.11
C TYR A 212 0.08 -8.10 14.07
N LYS A 213 -0.66 -8.53 15.08
CA LYS A 213 -1.98 -8.00 15.39
C LYS A 213 -1.85 -6.97 16.49
N LEU A 214 -2.36 -5.77 16.24
CA LEU A 214 -2.43 -4.69 17.23
C LEU A 214 -3.88 -4.45 17.61
N ASN A 215 -4.18 -4.77 18.86
CA ASN A 215 -5.37 -4.28 19.55
C ASN A 215 -5.03 -2.88 20.05
N CYS A 216 -5.75 -1.85 19.63
CA CYS A 216 -5.41 -0.48 20.00
C CYS A 216 -6.59 0.43 20.31
N THR A 217 -6.32 1.37 21.20
CA THR A 217 -7.05 2.62 21.37
C THR A 217 -6.51 3.68 20.39
N LYS A 218 -7.18 4.83 20.31
CA LYS A 218 -6.73 6.00 19.51
C LYS A 218 -5.78 6.87 20.34
N SER A 219 -4.61 6.33 20.69
CA SER A 219 -3.67 7.01 21.60
C SER A 219 -2.22 6.92 21.12
N PHE A 220 -1.34 7.76 21.67
CA PHE A 220 0.09 7.73 21.35
C PHE A 220 0.80 6.52 21.96
N GLU A 221 0.31 5.99 23.07
CA GLU A 221 0.82 4.74 23.66
C GLU A 221 0.66 3.56 22.69
N ALA A 222 -0.40 3.55 21.86
CA ALA A 222 -0.56 2.55 20.81
C ALA A 222 0.49 2.71 19.69
N VAL A 223 0.86 3.95 19.35
CA VAL A 223 1.91 4.26 18.38
C VAL A 223 3.26 3.77 18.90
N GLU A 224 3.60 4.09 20.14
CA GLU A 224 4.85 3.68 20.80
C GLU A 224 4.96 2.16 20.90
N LEU A 225 3.89 1.49 21.34
CA LEU A 225 3.85 0.02 21.41
C LEU A 225 4.13 -0.60 20.04
N CYS A 226 3.46 -0.11 19.00
CA CYS A 226 3.62 -0.59 17.64
C CYS A 226 5.04 -0.34 17.11
N TYR A 227 5.53 0.89 17.18
CA TYR A 227 6.85 1.26 16.68
C TYR A 227 7.98 0.49 17.38
N ASN A 228 7.98 0.41 18.71
CA ASN A 228 9.02 -0.30 19.46
C ASN A 228 9.03 -1.80 19.09
N THR A 229 7.86 -2.39 18.92
CA THR A 229 7.73 -3.81 18.53
C THR A 229 8.23 -4.06 17.12
N LEU A 230 7.81 -3.25 16.13
CA LEU A 230 8.13 -3.48 14.72
C LEU A 230 9.56 -3.04 14.35
N SER A 231 10.11 -2.03 15.03
CA SER A 231 11.48 -1.55 14.77
C SER A 231 12.56 -2.44 15.38
N GLY A 232 12.20 -3.34 16.32
CA GLY A 232 13.14 -4.14 17.10
C GLY A 232 13.98 -3.31 18.08
N LYS A 233 13.63 -2.03 18.29
CA LYS A 233 14.26 -1.19 19.32
C LYS A 233 13.64 -1.50 20.68
N PRO A 234 14.44 -1.73 21.74
CA PRO A 234 13.89 -1.92 23.08
C PRO A 234 13.08 -0.68 23.51
N LYS A 235 12.08 -0.88 24.37
CA LYS A 235 11.26 0.20 24.95
C LYS A 235 12.18 1.35 25.38
N LEU A 236 11.90 2.56 24.89
CA LEU A 236 12.42 3.78 25.49
C LEU A 236 12.01 3.73 26.97
N THR A 237 13.01 3.57 27.84
CA THR A 237 12.86 3.56 29.30
C THR A 237 13.07 4.95 29.83
#